data_AF-A0A2V9V5L1-F1
#
_entry.id   AF-A0A2V9V5L1-F1
#
_cell.length_a   1.000
_cell.length_b   1.000
_cell.length_c   1.000
_cell.angle_alpha   90.00
_cell.angle_beta   90.00
_cell.angle_gamma   90.00
#
_symmetry.space_group_name_H-M   'P 1'
#
loop_
_entity.id
_entity.type
_entity.pdbx_description
1 polymer ?
#
loop_
_entity_poly.entity_id
_entity_poly.type
_entity_poly.pdbx_seq_one_letter_code
_entity_poly.pdbx_strand_id
1 'polypeptide(L)'
;MHVLVTTDTISGVWSYTRELVCGLISRGLRVTLVSFGEVPLPDQTFWMENLHGLDYRPTAFRLEWMHEGEQDYAESAAYLTSIVQEIQPDVLHLNQFCYGDLPVDVPRVIVAHGDLITWWVAVHGHEPKSARWLRRYRDIVGRGLSGASALVAPSA
;
A
#
# COMPACT_ATOMS: atom_id res chain seq x y z
N MET A 1 8.18 12.46 -14.24
CA MET A 1 8.17 11.25 -13.40
C MET A 1 6.76 10.96 -12.94
N HIS A 2 6.33 9.70 -13.03
CA HIS A 2 5.04 9.19 -12.62
C HIS A 2 5.23 8.16 -11.52
N VAL A 3 4.62 8.41 -10.36
CA VAL A 3 4.67 7.51 -9.22
C VAL A 3 3.31 6.82 -9.07
N LEU A 4 3.32 5.49 -8.97
CA LEU A 4 2.16 4.76 -8.47
C LEU A 4 2.27 4.67 -6.96
N VAL A 5 1.26 5.17 -6.24
CA VAL A 5 1.19 5.13 -4.77
C VAL A 5 0.06 4.17 -4.38
N THR A 6 0.30 3.26 -3.44
CA THR A 6 -0.79 2.50 -2.81
C THR A 6 -1.12 3.07 -1.44
N THR A 7 -2.34 2.90 -0.94
CA THR A 7 -2.72 3.32 0.42
C THR A 7 -3.82 2.45 0.97
N ASP A 8 -3.98 2.42 2.28
CA ASP A 8 -5.25 2.02 2.89
C ASP A 8 -6.06 3.23 3.32
N THR A 9 -7.38 3.03 3.44
CA THR A 9 -8.36 4.07 3.79
C THR A 9 -8.85 3.97 5.25
N ILE A 10 -8.27 3.05 6.03
CA ILE A 10 -8.81 2.64 7.34
C ILE A 10 -7.89 3.07 8.48
N SER A 11 -6.59 3.13 8.23
CA SER A 11 -5.56 3.48 9.22
C SER A 11 -4.99 4.88 8.99
N GLY A 12 -4.04 5.27 9.85
CA GLY A 12 -3.30 6.53 9.73
C GLY A 12 -2.50 6.68 8.42
N VAL A 13 -2.33 5.59 7.66
CA VAL A 13 -1.70 5.62 6.33
C VAL A 13 -2.44 6.56 5.38
N TRP A 14 -3.77 6.71 5.50
CA TRP A 14 -4.51 7.68 4.66
C TRP A 14 -4.02 9.12 4.84
N SER A 15 -3.76 9.53 6.09
CA SER A 15 -3.21 10.86 6.38
C SER A 15 -1.79 11.02 5.84
N TYR A 16 -0.93 10.01 6.03
CA TYR A 16 0.41 9.97 5.43
C TYR A 16 0.36 10.12 3.91
N THR A 17 -0.51 9.34 3.26
CA THR A 17 -0.70 9.35 1.81
C THR A 17 -1.14 10.72 1.32
N ARG A 18 -2.07 11.38 2.00
CA ARG A 18 -2.47 12.75 1.64
C ARG A 18 -1.27 13.69 1.59
N GLU A 19 -0.44 13.70 2.62
CA GLU A 19 0.74 14.57 2.66
C GLU A 19 1.77 14.21 1.57
N LEU A 20 2.04 12.92 1.39
CA LEU A 20 2.96 12.42 0.37
C LEU A 20 2.48 12.82 -1.03
N VAL A 21 1.24 12.51 -1.39
CA VAL A 21 0.67 12.76 -2.72
C VAL A 21 0.64 14.25 -3.02
N CYS A 22 0.18 15.09 -2.08
CA CYS A 22 0.21 16.55 -2.24
C CYS A 22 1.64 17.05 -2.45
N GLY A 23 2.61 16.52 -1.70
CA GLY A 23 4.02 16.88 -1.81
C GLY A 23 4.66 16.48 -3.14
N LEU A 24 4.34 15.30 -3.68
CA LEU A 24 4.82 14.84 -4.98
C LEU A 24 4.24 15.70 -6.11
N ILE A 25 2.93 15.95 -6.09
CA ILE A 25 2.26 16.76 -7.11
C ILE A 25 2.76 18.21 -7.10
N SER A 26 2.96 18.80 -5.91
CA SER A 26 3.52 20.16 -5.78
C SER A 26 4.94 20.28 -6.35
N ARG A 27 5.67 19.17 -6.48
CA ARG A 27 7.00 19.10 -7.12
C ARG A 27 6.92 18.81 -8.62
N GLY A 28 5.72 18.78 -9.20
CA GLY A 28 5.48 18.55 -10.63
C GLY A 28 5.44 17.09 -11.05
N LEU A 29 5.32 16.15 -10.11
CA LEU A 29 5.19 14.73 -10.44
C LEU A 29 3.73 14.37 -10.73
N ARG A 30 3.54 13.38 -11.60
CA ARG A 30 2.25 12.72 -11.80
C ARG A 30 2.11 11.60 -10.77
N VAL A 31 0.92 11.44 -10.21
CA VAL A 31 0.64 10.41 -9.22
C VAL A 31 -0.58 9.62 -9.67
N THR A 32 -0.46 8.28 -9.73
CA THR A 32 -1.63 7.40 -9.69
C THR A 32 -1.75 6.83 -8.29
N LEU A 33 -2.86 7.09 -7.62
CA LEU A 33 -3.13 6.60 -6.27
C LEU A 33 -4.13 5.45 -6.34
N VAL A 34 -3.77 4.30 -5.80
CA VAL A 34 -4.65 3.13 -5.65
C VAL A 34 -4.92 2.89 -4.18
N SER A 35 -6.20 2.82 -3.80
CA SER A 35 -6.60 2.58 -2.39
C SER A 35 -7.16 1.18 -2.17
N PHE A 36 -6.91 0.64 -0.98
CA PHE A 36 -7.37 -0.66 -0.50
C PHE A 36 -8.11 -0.52 0.85
N GLY A 37 -8.86 -1.54 1.23
CA GLY A 37 -9.76 -1.53 2.38
C GLY A 37 -11.18 -1.16 1.96
N GLU A 38 -11.60 0.04 2.31
CA GLU A 38 -12.94 0.57 1.97
C GLU A 38 -12.86 1.65 0.90
N VAL A 39 -13.92 1.81 0.11
CA VAL A 39 -14.05 2.95 -0.80
C VAL A 39 -14.35 4.19 0.06
N PRO A 40 -13.49 5.23 0.04
CA PRO A 40 -13.67 6.37 0.93
C PRO A 40 -14.89 7.20 0.51
N LEU A 41 -15.53 7.81 1.51
CA LEU A 41 -16.63 8.73 1.31
C LEU A 41 -16.16 10.04 0.66
N PRO A 42 -17.06 10.79 -0.01
CA PRO A 42 -16.69 12.05 -0.67
C PRO A 42 -15.90 13.02 0.22
N ASP A 43 -16.32 13.19 1.48
CA ASP A 43 -15.64 14.08 2.44
C ASP A 43 -14.20 13.65 2.76
N GLN A 44 -13.90 12.35 2.69
CA GLN A 44 -12.54 11.81 2.89
C GLN A 44 -11.64 12.04 1.67
N THR A 45 -12.23 12.30 0.50
CA THR A 45 -11.52 12.56 -0.77
C THR A 45 -11.47 14.03 -1.18
N PHE A 46 -12.11 14.95 -0.43
CA PHE A 46 -12.18 16.38 -0.77
C PHE A 46 -10.80 17.02 -1.04
N TRP A 47 -9.76 16.56 -0.35
CA TRP A 47 -8.39 17.05 -0.55
C TRP A 47 -7.81 16.79 -1.95
N MET A 48 -8.42 15.89 -2.73
CA MET A 48 -7.99 15.51 -4.07
C MET A 48 -8.52 16.43 -5.17
N GLU A 49 -9.61 17.17 -4.93
CA GLU A 49 -10.39 17.85 -5.98
C GLU A 49 -9.57 18.84 -6.84
N ASN A 50 -8.51 19.41 -6.27
CA ASN A 50 -7.66 20.41 -6.95
C ASN A 50 -6.27 19.87 -7.33
N LEU A 51 -6.07 18.55 -7.26
CA LEU A 51 -4.79 17.92 -7.59
C LEU A 51 -4.78 17.47 -9.05
N HIS A 52 -4.53 18.40 -9.98
CA HIS A 52 -4.51 18.12 -11.43
C HIS A 52 -3.52 17.03 -11.88
N GLY A 53 -2.51 16.72 -11.07
CA GLY A 53 -1.53 15.65 -11.32
C GLY A 53 -1.94 14.28 -10.77
N LEU A 54 -3.13 14.15 -10.17
CA LEU A 54 -3.61 12.94 -9.52
C LEU A 54 -4.59 12.16 -10.41
N ASP A 55 -4.30 10.88 -10.60
CA ASP A 55 -5.24 9.86 -11.09
C ASP A 55 -5.59 8.94 -9.91
N TYR A 56 -6.84 8.96 -9.44
CA TYR A 56 -7.27 8.19 -8.27
C TYR A 56 -8.11 6.97 -8.67
N ARG A 57 -7.66 5.78 -8.27
CA ARG A 57 -8.26 4.48 -8.60
C ARG A 57 -8.65 3.75 -7.31
N PRO A 58 -9.84 4.03 -6.74
CA PRO A 58 -10.27 3.39 -5.51
C PRO A 58 -10.63 1.91 -5.74
N THR A 59 -10.31 1.05 -4.77
CA THR A 59 -10.75 -0.35 -4.73
C THR A 59 -11.37 -0.69 -3.38
N ALA A 60 -12.09 -1.80 -3.32
CA ALA A 60 -12.65 -2.38 -2.09
C ALA A 60 -11.95 -3.70 -1.70
N PHE A 61 -10.77 -3.98 -2.28
CA PHE A 61 -10.00 -5.17 -1.92
C PHE A 61 -9.53 -5.05 -0.46
N ARG A 62 -9.68 -6.13 0.31
CA ARG A 62 -9.23 -6.17 1.70
C ARG A 62 -7.72 -6.02 1.81
N LEU A 63 -7.29 -5.49 2.96
CA LEU A 63 -5.89 -5.34 3.31
C LEU A 63 -5.28 -6.68 3.72
N GLU A 64 -3.98 -6.81 3.54
CA GLU A 64 -3.21 -8.03 3.83
C GLU A 64 -3.31 -8.54 5.28
N TRP A 65 -3.59 -7.65 6.25
CA TRP A 65 -3.75 -7.97 7.66
C TRP A 65 -5.21 -8.21 8.07
N MET A 66 -6.17 -7.95 7.19
CA MET A 66 -7.60 -8.15 7.48
C MET A 66 -7.96 -9.63 7.52
N HIS A 67 -9.02 -9.95 8.25
CA HIS A 67 -9.64 -11.27 8.16
C HIS A 67 -10.03 -11.56 6.71
N GLU A 68 -9.64 -12.74 6.22
CA GLU A 68 -9.84 -13.16 4.82
C GLU A 68 -9.16 -12.28 3.76
N GLY A 69 -8.29 -11.33 4.14
CA GLY A 69 -7.58 -10.48 3.17
C GLY A 69 -6.70 -11.25 2.19
N GLU A 70 -6.22 -12.43 2.60
CA GLU A 70 -5.47 -13.34 1.72
C GLU A 70 -6.26 -13.83 0.49
N GLN A 71 -7.60 -13.80 0.55
CA GLN A 71 -8.47 -14.19 -0.56
C GLN A 71 -8.44 -13.15 -1.69
N ASP A 72 -8.35 -11.87 -1.33
CA ASP A 72 -8.34 -10.74 -2.28
C ASP A 72 -6.93 -10.46 -2.85
N TYR A 73 -5.89 -11.06 -2.27
CA TYR A 73 -4.51 -10.75 -2.64
C TYR A 73 -4.22 -11.07 -4.12
N ALA A 74 -4.66 -12.23 -4.62
CA ALA A 74 -4.39 -12.62 -6.00
C ALA A 74 -5.04 -11.66 -7.01
N GLU A 75 -6.30 -11.30 -6.76
CA GLU A 75 -7.05 -10.39 -7.64
C GLU A 75 -6.52 -8.96 -7.54
N SER A 76 -6.23 -8.46 -6.33
CA SER A 76 -5.66 -7.13 -6.13
C SER A 76 -4.25 -6.99 -6.73
N ALA A 77 -3.41 -8.03 -6.66
CA ALA A 77 -2.10 -8.05 -7.29
C ALA A 77 -2.20 -8.08 -8.83
N ALA A 78 -3.15 -8.85 -9.38
CA ALA A 78 -3.41 -8.87 -10.82
C ALA A 78 -3.93 -7.52 -11.31
N TYR A 79 -4.84 -6.90 -10.56
CA TYR A 79 -5.31 -5.54 -10.82
C TYR A 79 -4.14 -4.55 -10.80
N LEU A 80 -3.34 -4.52 -9.73
CA LEU A 80 -2.23 -3.58 -9.62
C LEU A 80 -1.19 -3.79 -10.73
N THR A 81 -0.94 -5.04 -11.13
CA THR A 81 -0.09 -5.37 -12.28
C THR A 81 -0.64 -4.80 -13.59
N SER A 82 -1.96 -4.86 -13.81
CA SER A 82 -2.57 -4.28 -15.03
C SER A 82 -2.49 -2.76 -15.04
N ILE A 83 -2.62 -2.10 -13.88
CA ILE A 83 -2.40 -0.66 -13.76
C ILE A 83 -0.96 -0.29 -14.11
N VAL A 84 0.03 -1.03 -13.57
CA VAL A 84 1.45 -0.81 -13.89
C VAL A 84 1.70 -0.97 -15.40
N GLN A 85 1.08 -1.97 -16.04
CA GLN A 85 1.17 -2.17 -17.49
C GLN A 85 0.53 -1.02 -18.29
N GLU A 86 -0.62 -0.52 -17.84
CA GLU A 86 -1.34 0.56 -18.50
C GLU A 86 -0.59 1.90 -18.43
N ILE A 87 -0.14 2.28 -17.22
CA ILE A 87 0.37 3.63 -16.97
C ILE A 87 1.89 3.73 -17.08
N GLN A 88 2.61 2.60 -17.02
CA GLN A 88 4.08 2.52 -17.04
C GLN A 88 4.74 3.50 -16.05
N PRO A 89 4.48 3.36 -14.72
CA PRO A 89 5.03 4.28 -13.73
C PRO A 89 6.55 4.12 -13.63
N ASP A 90 7.24 5.21 -13.31
CA ASP A 90 8.68 5.20 -13.10
C ASP A 90 9.08 4.54 -11.76
N VAL A 91 8.21 4.67 -10.74
CA VAL A 91 8.43 4.16 -9.38
C VAL A 91 7.11 3.69 -8.75
N LEU A 92 7.17 2.60 -7.99
CA LEU A 92 6.11 2.19 -7.07
C LEU A 92 6.43 2.67 -5.65
N HIS A 93 5.51 3.38 -5.02
CA HIS A 93 5.58 3.78 -3.62
C HIS A 93 4.47 3.06 -2.83
N LEU A 94 4.83 1.94 -2.22
CA LEU A 94 3.89 0.97 -1.68
C LEU A 94 3.75 1.13 -0.16
N ASN A 95 2.52 1.26 0.32
CA ASN A 95 2.19 1.31 1.75
C ASN A 95 1.66 -0.05 2.28
N GLN A 96 1.62 -1.08 1.42
CA GLN A 96 1.30 -2.46 1.79
C GLN A 96 2.50 -3.35 1.43
N PHE A 97 2.87 -4.25 2.34
CA PHE A 97 4.07 -5.06 2.14
C PHE A 97 3.93 -6.03 0.98
N CYS A 98 2.76 -6.67 0.85
CA CYS A 98 2.51 -7.76 -0.10
C CYS A 98 2.78 -7.39 -1.56
N TYR A 99 2.51 -6.14 -1.96
CA TYR A 99 2.75 -5.67 -3.33
C TYR A 99 4.23 -5.51 -3.67
N GLY A 100 5.12 -5.67 -2.70
CA GLY A 100 6.54 -5.84 -2.94
C GLY A 100 6.90 -7.11 -3.72
N ASP A 101 5.99 -8.08 -3.87
CA ASP A 101 6.17 -9.31 -4.65
C ASP A 101 5.51 -9.23 -6.05
N LEU A 102 5.11 -8.03 -6.51
CA LEU A 102 4.51 -7.86 -7.84
C LEU A 102 5.49 -8.25 -8.96
N PRO A 103 5.03 -8.99 -9.99
CA PRO A 103 5.84 -9.47 -11.10
C PRO A 103 6.05 -8.38 -12.18
N VAL A 104 6.63 -7.25 -11.78
CA VAL A 104 6.88 -6.08 -12.65
C VAL A 104 8.31 -5.57 -12.46
N ASP A 105 8.92 -5.05 -13.54
CA ASP A 105 10.28 -4.52 -13.53
C ASP A 105 10.28 -3.00 -13.27
N VAL A 106 9.66 -2.58 -12.17
CA VAL A 106 9.59 -1.18 -11.72
C VAL A 106 10.22 -1.09 -10.34
N PRO A 107 11.16 -0.14 -10.10
CA PRO A 107 11.75 0.04 -8.78
C PRO A 107 10.67 0.41 -7.76
N ARG A 108 10.77 -0.18 -6.56
CA ARG A 108 9.74 -0.06 -5.54
C ARG A 108 10.29 0.37 -4.19
N VAL A 109 9.70 1.42 -3.64
CA VAL A 109 9.89 1.88 -2.27
C VAL A 109 8.73 1.33 -1.44
N ILE A 110 9.03 0.59 -0.39
CA ILE A 110 8.00 0.11 0.54
C ILE A 110 8.12 0.85 1.86
N VAL A 111 6.99 1.36 2.34
CA VAL A 111 6.89 2.07 3.63
C VAL A 111 6.45 1.09 4.71
N ALA A 112 7.31 0.84 5.68
CA ALA A 112 7.04 0.01 6.84
C ALA A 112 6.35 0.83 7.94
N HIS A 113 5.04 1.03 7.81
CA HIS A 113 4.21 1.70 8.84
C HIS A 113 4.05 0.86 10.11
N GLY A 114 4.05 -0.47 9.95
CA GLY A 114 3.90 -1.43 11.02
C GLY A 114 3.24 -2.70 10.50
N ASP A 115 3.73 -3.86 10.91
CA ASP A 115 3.10 -5.14 10.59
C ASP A 115 2.30 -5.67 11.78
N LEU A 116 1.33 -6.53 11.49
CA LEU A 116 0.42 -7.07 12.49
C LEU A 116 1.16 -7.84 13.60
N ILE A 117 2.22 -8.56 13.25
CA ILE A 117 2.94 -9.45 14.18
C ILE A 117 3.80 -8.61 15.12
N THR A 118 4.58 -7.65 14.61
CA THR A 118 5.41 -6.79 15.46
C THR A 118 4.56 -5.86 16.32
N TRP A 119 3.45 -5.33 15.79
CA TRP A 119 2.46 -4.60 16.58
C TRP A 119 1.92 -5.46 17.72
N TRP A 120 1.52 -6.71 17.43
CA TRP A 120 1.00 -7.62 18.46
C TRP A 120 2.03 -7.87 19.56
N VAL A 121 3.29 -8.12 19.19
CA VAL A 121 4.39 -8.30 20.16
C VAL A 121 4.59 -7.05 20.99
N ALA A 122 4.56 -5.86 20.39
CA ALA A 122 4.73 -4.60 21.11
C ALA A 122 3.60 -4.33 22.13
N VAL A 123 2.36 -4.69 21.79
CA VAL A 123 1.18 -4.46 22.64
C VAL A 123 1.01 -5.56 23.70
N HIS A 124 1.27 -6.82 23.36
CA HIS A 124 0.95 -7.98 24.21
C HIS A 124 2.19 -8.65 24.83
N GLY A 125 3.40 -8.30 24.41
CA GLY A 125 4.66 -8.84 24.96
C GLY A 125 4.98 -10.28 24.55
N HIS A 126 4.23 -10.87 23.61
CA HIS A 126 4.46 -12.21 23.09
C HIS A 126 3.97 -12.33 21.64
N GLU A 127 4.41 -13.34 20.90
CA GLU A 127 3.89 -13.58 19.53
C GLU A 127 2.41 -14.00 19.54
N PRO A 128 1.63 -13.63 18.50
CA PRO A 128 0.27 -14.14 18.35
C PRO A 128 0.28 -15.67 18.22
N LYS A 129 -0.76 -16.33 18.73
CA LYS A 129 -0.89 -17.79 18.64
C LYS A 129 -0.80 -18.23 17.19
N SER A 130 0.01 -19.26 16.92
CA SER A 130 0.22 -19.75 15.56
C SER A 130 -1.10 -20.13 14.90
N ALA A 131 -1.41 -19.50 13.77
CA ALA A 131 -2.56 -19.80 12.93
C ALA A 131 -2.11 -19.97 11.48
N ARG A 132 -2.88 -20.71 10.68
CA ARG A 132 -2.56 -20.93 9.25
C ARG A 132 -2.43 -19.61 8.49
N TRP A 133 -3.38 -18.70 8.71
CA TRP A 133 -3.39 -17.39 8.06
C TRP A 133 -2.21 -16.51 8.49
N LEU A 134 -1.78 -16.57 9.76
CA LEU A 134 -0.60 -15.80 10.23
C LEU A 134 0.70 -16.27 9.57
N ARG A 135 0.84 -17.58 9.31
CA ARG A 135 1.97 -18.09 8.52
C ARG A 135 1.93 -17.54 7.09
N ARG A 136 0.76 -17.59 6.46
CA ARG A 136 0.55 -17.05 5.11
C ARG A 136 0.86 -15.55 5.04
N TYR A 137 0.39 -14.77 6.02
CA TYR A 137 0.69 -13.36 6.18
C TYR A 137 2.20 -13.12 6.27
N ARG A 138 2.90 -13.83 7.16
CA ARG A 138 4.36 -13.74 7.31
C ARG A 138 5.08 -14.04 5.99
N ASP A 139 4.65 -15.06 5.26
CA ASP A 139 5.25 -15.42 3.97
C ASP A 139 5.04 -14.33 2.91
N ILE A 140 3.84 -13.76 2.83
CA ILE A 140 3.49 -12.70 1.88
C ILE A 140 4.27 -11.41 2.20
N VAL A 141 4.28 -10.98 3.47
CA VAL A 141 5.04 -9.82 3.93
C VAL A 141 6.53 -10.02 3.69
N GLY A 142 7.07 -11.20 4.00
CA GLY A 142 8.49 -11.52 3.80
C GLY A 142 8.93 -11.46 2.34
N ARG A 143 8.12 -12.03 1.42
CA ARG A 143 8.39 -11.91 -0.03
C ARG A 143 8.29 -10.46 -0.49
N GLY A 144 7.26 -9.75 -0.04
CA GLY A 144 7.04 -8.34 -0.32
C GLY A 144 8.24 -7.47 0.04
N LEU A 145 8.70 -7.55 1.29
CA LEU A 145 9.88 -6.82 1.78
C LEU A 145 11.15 -7.19 1.01
N SER A 146 11.32 -8.45 0.62
CA SER A 146 12.48 -8.92 -0.14
C SER A 146 12.51 -8.38 -1.58
N GLY A 147 11.36 -8.00 -2.14
CA GLY A 147 11.27 -7.40 -3.47
C GLY A 147 11.46 -5.88 -3.48
N ALA A 148 11.65 -5.25 -2.32
CA ALA A 148 11.86 -3.80 -2.23
C ALA A 148 13.20 -3.36 -2.82
N SER A 149 13.18 -2.28 -3.62
CA SER A 149 14.40 -1.57 -3.99
C SER A 149 14.90 -0.69 -2.85
N ALA A 150 13.98 -0.15 -2.05
CA ALA A 150 14.27 0.56 -0.80
C ALA A 150 13.15 0.34 0.22
N LEU A 151 13.53 0.26 1.49
CA LEU A 151 12.63 0.22 2.63
C LEU A 151 12.77 1.52 3.41
N VAL A 152 11.64 2.15 3.73
CA VAL A 152 11.58 3.35 4.58
C VAL A 152 10.57 3.15 5.69
N ALA A 153 10.74 3.83 6.82
CA ALA A 153 9.79 3.80 7.91
C ALA A 153 9.58 5.24 8.42
N PRO A 154 8.34 5.64 8.77
CA PRO A 154 8.12 6.89 9.47
C PRO A 154 8.74 6.83 10.87
N SER A 155 9.32 7.93 11.33
CA SER A 155 9.79 8.09 12.71
C SER A 155 8.82 8.97 13.50
N ALA A 156 8.74 8.72 14.81
CA ALA A 156 8.07 9.61 15.77
C ALA A 156 8.90 10.87 16.06
#